data_AF-A0A0T6ATF5-F1
#
_entry.id   AF-A0A0T6ATF5-F1
#
_cell.length_a   1.000
_cell.length_b   1.000
_cell.length_c   1.000
_cell.angle_alpha   90.00
_cell.angle_beta   90.00
_cell.angle_gamma   90.00
#
_symmetry.space_group_name_H-M   'P 1'
#
loop_
_entity.id
_entity.type
_entity.pdbx_description
1 polymer ?
#
loop_
_entity_poly.entity_id
_entity_poly.type
_entity_poly.pdbx_seq_one_letter_code
_entity_poly.pdbx_strand_id
1 'polypeptide(L)'
;LLIDWQLLRQASPVFDISYFFYTISSQEGLDNLNHYLELYYQELRERIKGLGSDPDTLYPLHVFRKEWKENSKYGFAMAFMLVRMMLSADDEIVSMEGLDFGNAEDMQRMYPKLKEEDEFIRRMKALAEHMIKNDFL
;
A
#
# COMPACT_ATOMS: atom_id res chain seq x y z
N LEU A 1 -9.21 16.39 16.64
CA LEU A 1 -8.50 15.47 15.74
C LEU A 1 -9.58 14.91 14.80
N LEU A 2 -9.61 15.35 13.55
CA LEU A 2 -10.44 14.69 12.53
C LEU A 2 -9.66 13.45 12.11
N ILE A 3 -10.21 12.27 12.40
CA ILE A 3 -9.57 11.02 12.00
C ILE A 3 -10.26 10.56 10.71
N ASP A 4 -9.45 10.32 9.68
CA ASP A 4 -9.92 9.87 8.38
C ASP A 4 -10.11 8.34 8.39
N TRP A 5 -11.37 7.91 8.38
CA TRP A 5 -11.77 6.49 8.36
C TRP A 5 -12.12 5.95 6.97
N GLN A 6 -11.86 6.70 5.90
CA GLN A 6 -12.30 6.34 4.54
C GLN A 6 -11.76 4.99 4.05
N LEU A 7 -10.69 4.46 4.65
CA LEU A 7 -10.11 3.15 4.31
C LEU A 7 -10.18 2.13 5.46
N LEU A 8 -10.86 2.44 6.58
CA LEU A 8 -10.95 1.51 7.71
C LEU A 8 -11.81 0.30 7.35
N ARG A 9 -11.22 -0.89 7.45
CA ARG A 9 -11.92 -2.16 7.17
C ARG A 9 -11.34 -3.28 8.02
N GLN A 10 -12.15 -4.30 8.29
CA GLN A 10 -11.65 -5.55 8.85
C GLN A 10 -10.85 -6.29 7.77
N ALA A 11 -9.53 -6.24 7.86
CA ALA A 11 -8.62 -6.85 6.90
C ALA A 11 -7.33 -7.30 7.59
N SER A 12 -6.53 -8.06 6.84
CA SER A 12 -5.17 -8.38 7.27
C SER A 12 -4.34 -7.10 7.46
N PRO A 13 -3.47 -7.02 8.48
CA PRO A 13 -2.48 -5.94 8.64
C PRO A 13 -1.62 -5.74 7.38
N VAL A 14 -1.48 -6.76 6.53
CA VAL A 14 -0.76 -6.68 5.25
C VAL A 14 -1.33 -5.64 4.32
N PHE A 15 -2.66 -5.42 4.31
CA PHE A 15 -3.25 -4.40 3.45
C PHE A 15 -2.65 -3.04 3.78
N ASP A 16 -2.57 -2.70 5.07
CA ASP A 16 -2.04 -1.42 5.54
C ASP A 16 -0.55 -1.26 5.22
N ILE A 17 0.28 -2.23 5.61
CA ILE A 17 1.72 -2.11 5.38
C ILE A 17 2.07 -2.16 3.90
N SER A 18 1.38 -2.97 3.08
CA SER A 18 1.73 -3.12 1.67
C SER A 18 1.47 -1.85 0.87
N TYR A 19 0.32 -1.18 1.06
CA TYR A 19 0.05 0.07 0.35
C TYR A 19 0.98 1.17 0.85
N PHE A 20 1.18 1.30 2.16
CA PHE A 20 2.06 2.32 2.72
C PHE A 20 3.49 2.14 2.21
N PHE A 21 4.05 0.94 2.39
CA PHE A 21 5.41 0.61 2.01
C PHE A 21 5.65 0.87 0.53
N TYR A 22 4.84 0.32 -0.37
CA TYR A 22 5.05 0.52 -1.81
C TYR A 22 4.79 1.96 -2.27
N THR A 23 3.94 2.72 -1.58
CA THR A 23 3.68 4.13 -1.89
C THR A 23 4.84 5.05 -1.53
N ILE A 24 5.72 4.68 -0.60
CA ILE A 24 6.83 5.56 -0.17
C ILE A 24 8.23 5.00 -0.42
N SER A 25 8.35 3.72 -0.79
CA SER A 25 9.65 3.07 -0.89
C SER A 25 10.53 3.65 -1.99
N SER A 26 11.80 3.86 -1.63
CA SER A 26 12.90 3.99 -2.58
C SER A 26 13.36 2.61 -3.06
N GLN A 27 14.26 2.57 -4.05
CA GLN A 27 14.87 1.31 -4.49
C GLN A 27 15.55 0.57 -3.34
N GLU A 28 16.30 1.29 -2.49
CA GLU A 28 16.92 0.73 -1.28
C GLU A 28 15.87 0.18 -0.31
N GLY A 29 14.73 0.85 -0.18
CA GLY A 29 13.60 0.37 0.59
C GLY A 29 13.12 -1.00 0.10
N LEU A 30 12.88 -1.11 -1.22
CA LEU A 30 12.43 -2.34 -1.87
C LEU A 30 13.44 -3.49 -1.74
N ASP A 31 14.74 -3.20 -1.84
CA ASP A 31 15.80 -4.19 -1.68
C ASP A 31 15.90 -4.70 -0.23
N ASN A 32 15.50 -3.87 0.74
CA ASN A 32 15.46 -4.20 2.16
C ASN A 32 14.06 -4.60 2.66
N LEU A 33 13.13 -4.97 1.77
CA LEU A 33 11.74 -5.32 2.13
C LEU A 33 11.66 -6.26 3.35
N ASN A 34 12.44 -7.34 3.36
CA ASN A 34 12.39 -8.33 4.44
C ASN A 34 12.70 -7.76 5.82
N HIS A 35 13.61 -6.78 5.88
CA HIS A 35 13.95 -6.08 7.12
C HIS A 35 12.77 -5.26 7.63
N TYR A 36 12.13 -4.48 6.75
CA TYR A 36 10.96 -3.66 7.13
C TYR A 36 9.75 -4.51 7.52
N LEU A 37 9.52 -5.63 6.84
CA LEU A 37 8.46 -6.57 7.21
C LEU A 37 8.72 -7.21 8.56
N GLU A 38 9.97 -7.53 8.88
CA GLU A 38 10.32 -8.06 10.19
C GLU A 38 10.09 -7.00 11.28
N LEU A 39 10.58 -5.78 11.05
CA LEU A 39 10.37 -4.66 11.98
C LEU A 39 8.88 -4.41 12.24
N TYR A 40 8.07 -4.35 11.18
CA TYR A 40 6.62 -4.17 11.29
C TYR A 40 5.96 -5.32 12.07
N TYR A 41 6.32 -6.56 11.78
CA TYR A 41 5.76 -7.71 12.48
C TYR A 41 6.16 -7.72 13.96
N GLN A 42 7.39 -7.35 14.31
CA GLN A 42 7.81 -7.24 15.71
C GLN A 42 6.99 -6.19 16.46
N GLU A 43 6.77 -5.01 15.87
CA GLU A 43 5.90 -4.00 16.47
C GLU A 43 4.46 -4.51 16.62
N LEU A 44 3.88 -5.10 15.57
CA LEU A 44 2.54 -5.70 15.62
C LEU A 44 2.43 -6.76 16.72
N ARG A 45 3.44 -7.62 16.85
CA ARG A 45 3.53 -8.65 17.88
C ARG A 45 3.49 -8.06 19.28
N GLU A 46 4.26 -7.00 19.54
CA GLU A 46 4.26 -6.32 20.83
C GLU A 46 2.94 -5.59 21.11
N ARG A 47 2.27 -5.03 20.08
CA ARG A 47 0.91 -4.47 20.24
C ARG A 47 -0.13 -5.52 20.59
N ILE A 48 -0.10 -6.68 19.93
CA ILE A 48 -1.02 -7.80 20.23
C ILE A 48 -0.85 -8.26 21.68
N LYS A 49 0.39 -8.41 22.15
CA LYS A 49 0.68 -8.73 23.57
C LYS A 49 0.19 -7.65 24.52
N GLY A 50 0.45 -6.38 24.20
CA GLY A 50 0.02 -5.24 25.01
C GLY A 50 -1.51 -5.14 25.16
N LEU A 51 -2.26 -5.67 24.19
CA LEU A 51 -3.72 -5.78 24.24
C LEU A 51 -4.22 -7.07 24.92
N GLY A 52 -3.32 -7.92 25.42
CA GLY A 52 -3.64 -9.10 26.24
C GLY A 52 -3.81 -10.41 25.45
N SER A 53 -3.47 -10.44 24.17
CA SER A 53 -3.51 -11.66 23.35
C SER A 53 -2.13 -12.26 23.14
N ASP A 54 -2.06 -13.58 22.94
CA ASP A 54 -0.81 -14.24 22.52
C ASP A 54 -0.64 -14.12 20.99
N PRO A 55 0.36 -13.38 20.49
CA PRO A 55 0.57 -13.21 19.06
C PRO A 55 0.96 -14.49 18.34
N ASP A 56 1.64 -15.43 19.01
CA ASP A 56 2.09 -16.67 18.39
C ASP A 56 0.91 -17.66 18.21
N THR A 57 -0.24 -17.35 18.82
CA THR A 57 -1.52 -18.04 18.60
C THR A 57 -2.46 -17.23 17.70
N LEU A 58 -2.61 -15.92 17.96
CA LEU A 58 -3.58 -15.06 17.26
C LEU A 58 -3.15 -14.74 15.83
N TYR A 59 -1.89 -14.36 15.62
CA TYR A 59 -1.40 -13.92 14.32
C TYR A 59 0.11 -14.18 14.17
N PRO A 60 0.50 -15.44 13.92
CA PRO A 60 1.91 -15.86 13.87
C PRO A 60 2.66 -15.35 12.63
N LEU A 61 3.99 -15.29 12.70
CA LEU A 61 4.85 -14.75 11.63
C LEU A 61 4.63 -15.45 10.29
N HIS A 62 4.45 -16.77 10.30
CA HIS A 62 4.22 -17.52 9.07
C HIS A 62 2.88 -17.16 8.40
N VAL A 63 1.85 -16.80 9.18
CA VAL A 63 0.57 -16.29 8.66
C VAL A 63 0.79 -14.93 8.03
N PHE A 64 1.46 -14.01 8.74
CA PHE A 64 1.80 -12.69 8.21
C PHE A 64 2.59 -12.77 6.89
N ARG A 65 3.61 -13.64 6.81
CA ARG A 65 4.42 -13.83 5.59
C ARG A 65 3.62 -14.44 4.45
N LYS A 66 2.73 -15.39 4.75
CA LYS A 66 1.80 -15.97 3.75
C LYS A 66 0.86 -14.90 3.20
N GLU A 67 0.21 -14.15 4.09
CA GLU A 67 -0.71 -13.09 3.69
C GLU A 67 0.00 -11.97 2.92
N TRP A 68 1.26 -11.66 3.25
CA TRP A 68 2.09 -10.74 2.46
C TRP A 68 2.20 -11.22 1.01
N LYS A 69 2.55 -12.50 0.81
CA LYS A 69 2.67 -13.06 -0.55
C LYS A 69 1.33 -13.02 -1.30
N GLU A 70 0.22 -13.31 -0.63
CA GLU A 70 -1.11 -13.38 -1.26
C GLU A 70 -1.72 -12.00 -1.55
N ASN A 71 -1.50 -11.02 -0.67
CA ASN A 71 -2.23 -9.76 -0.65
C ASN A 71 -1.39 -8.52 -1.02
N SER A 72 -0.06 -8.58 -1.06
CA SER A 72 0.78 -7.40 -1.34
C SER A 72 0.54 -6.76 -2.71
N LYS A 73 -0.02 -7.50 -3.68
CA LYS A 73 -0.52 -6.96 -4.96
C LYS A 73 -1.59 -5.86 -4.80
N TYR A 74 -2.37 -5.90 -3.70
CA TYR A 74 -3.26 -4.79 -3.35
C TYR A 74 -2.46 -3.52 -3.08
N GLY A 75 -1.40 -3.62 -2.28
CA GLY A 75 -0.51 -2.51 -2.00
C GLY A 75 0.13 -1.93 -3.26
N PHE A 76 0.50 -2.79 -4.22
CA PHE A 76 1.01 -2.34 -5.52
C PHE A 76 -0.06 -1.56 -6.32
N ALA A 77 -1.29 -2.07 -6.40
CA ALA A 77 -2.39 -1.37 -7.06
C ALA A 77 -2.72 -0.03 -6.39
N MET A 78 -2.71 0.02 -5.06
CA MET A 78 -2.90 1.25 -4.29
C MET A 78 -1.74 2.23 -4.50
N ALA A 79 -0.49 1.77 -4.53
CA ALA A 79 0.67 2.61 -4.78
C ALA A 79 0.60 3.27 -6.17
N PHE A 80 0.10 2.55 -7.20
CA PHE A 80 -0.14 3.16 -8.50
C PHE A 80 -1.09 4.35 -8.42
N MET A 81 -2.21 4.21 -7.69
CA MET A 81 -3.19 5.29 -7.51
C MET A 81 -2.63 6.45 -6.66
N LEU A 82 -2.04 6.14 -5.51
CA LEU A 82 -1.57 7.14 -4.54
C LEU A 82 -0.37 7.92 -5.06
N VAL A 83 0.62 7.25 -5.66
CA VAL A 83 1.78 7.93 -6.25
C VAL A 83 1.36 8.84 -7.39
N ARG A 84 0.34 8.44 -8.17
CA ARG A 84 -0.22 9.30 -9.20
C ARG A 84 -0.82 10.57 -8.60
N MET A 85 -1.66 10.44 -7.58
CA MET A 85 -2.25 11.60 -6.89
C MET A 85 -1.18 12.51 -6.31
N MET A 86 -0.13 11.95 -5.68
CA MET A 86 0.99 12.73 -5.12
C MET A 86 1.79 13.52 -6.15
N LEU A 87 1.88 13.03 -7.40
CA LEU A 87 2.66 13.65 -8.49
C LEU A 87 1.79 14.45 -9.47
N SER A 88 0.51 14.64 -9.13
CA SER A 88 -0.43 15.42 -9.92
C SER A 88 -0.46 16.87 -9.45
N ALA A 89 -0.98 17.77 -10.29
CA ALA A 89 -1.16 19.16 -9.89
C ALA A 89 -2.32 19.29 -8.87
N ASP A 90 -2.17 20.16 -7.87
CA ASP A 90 -3.12 20.33 -6.75
C ASP A 90 -4.55 20.65 -7.20
N ASP A 91 -4.69 21.32 -8.36
CA ASP A 91 -5.96 21.71 -8.96
C ASP A 91 -6.67 20.56 -9.71
N GLU A 92 -5.97 19.45 -9.93
CA GLU A 92 -6.52 18.27 -10.62
C GLU A 92 -6.88 17.11 -9.66
N ILE A 93 -6.64 17.24 -8.35
CA ILE A 93 -7.02 16.22 -7.37
C ILE A 93 -8.53 16.26 -7.17
N VAL A 94 -9.23 15.27 -7.74
CA VAL A 94 -10.68 15.14 -7.65
C VAL A 94 -11.06 14.55 -6.29
N SER A 95 -12.03 15.17 -5.60
CA SER A 95 -12.63 14.57 -4.40
C SER A 95 -13.23 13.22 -4.75
N MET A 96 -12.95 12.20 -3.94
CA MET A 96 -13.57 10.88 -4.11
C MET A 96 -15.05 10.85 -3.73
N GLU A 97 -15.55 11.92 -3.12
CA GLU A 97 -16.94 12.03 -2.70
C GLU A 97 -17.86 12.16 -3.92
N GLY A 98 -18.75 11.16 -4.09
CA GLY A 98 -19.76 11.15 -5.16
C GLY A 98 -19.30 10.52 -6.48
N LEU A 99 -18.10 9.93 -6.55
CA LEU A 99 -17.66 9.17 -7.73
C LEU A 99 -18.39 7.83 -7.83
N ASP A 100 -18.92 7.51 -9.01
CA ASP A 100 -19.40 6.17 -9.34
C ASP A 100 -18.28 5.35 -9.99
N PHE A 101 -17.73 4.37 -9.27
CA PHE A 101 -16.68 3.48 -9.79
C PHE A 101 -17.13 2.57 -10.95
N GLY A 102 -18.44 2.49 -11.21
CA GLY A 102 -19.00 1.86 -12.41
C GLY A 102 -19.07 2.78 -13.63
N ASN A 103 -18.85 4.09 -13.46
CA ASN A 103 -18.91 5.10 -14.50
C ASN A 103 -17.51 5.42 -15.05
N ALA A 104 -17.34 5.26 -16.37
CA ALA A 104 -16.06 5.48 -17.04
C ALA A 104 -15.55 6.93 -16.98
N GLU A 105 -16.43 7.93 -16.97
CA GLU A 105 -16.03 9.34 -16.88
C GLU A 105 -15.54 9.69 -15.47
N ASP A 106 -16.18 9.15 -14.42
CA ASP A 106 -15.74 9.33 -13.03
C ASP A 106 -14.44 8.57 -12.76
N MET A 107 -14.29 7.37 -13.32
CA MET A 107 -13.02 6.65 -13.31
C MET A 107 -11.92 7.43 -14.03
N GLN A 108 -12.23 8.11 -15.14
CA GLN A 108 -11.25 8.94 -15.85
C GLN A 108 -10.83 10.16 -15.02
N ARG A 109 -11.74 10.74 -14.24
CA ARG A 109 -11.44 11.84 -13.30
C ARG A 109 -10.52 11.43 -12.15
N MET A 110 -10.46 10.16 -11.78
CA MET A 110 -9.48 9.64 -10.81
C MET A 110 -8.04 9.59 -11.33
N TYR A 111 -7.82 9.84 -12.63
CA TYR A 111 -6.50 9.83 -13.25
C TYR A 111 -6.09 11.24 -13.70
N PRO A 112 -5.77 12.14 -12.74
CA PRO A 112 -5.26 13.48 -13.07
C PRO A 112 -4.02 13.43 -13.97
N LYS A 113 -3.77 14.52 -14.68
CA LYS A 113 -2.54 14.70 -15.45
C LYS A 113 -1.36 14.81 -14.49
N LEU A 114 -0.34 14.05 -14.82
CA LEU A 114 0.90 14.04 -14.07
C LEU A 114 1.68 15.29 -14.40
N LYS A 115 2.14 16.00 -13.36
CA LYS A 115 3.13 17.06 -13.50
C LYS A 115 4.54 16.46 -13.67
N GLU A 116 4.80 15.35 -12.98
CA GLU A 116 6.08 14.65 -12.97
C GLU A 116 5.93 13.22 -13.52
N GLU A 117 5.64 13.11 -14.83
CA GLU A 117 5.41 11.82 -15.49
C GLU A 117 6.65 10.91 -15.46
N ASP A 118 7.85 11.47 -15.67
CA ASP A 118 9.10 10.71 -15.64
C ASP A 118 9.34 10.06 -14.26
N GLU A 119 9.05 10.80 -13.18
CA GLU A 119 9.19 10.28 -11.81
C GLU A 119 8.16 9.20 -11.52
N PHE A 120 6.91 9.38 -11.96
CA PHE A 120 5.88 8.36 -11.86
C PHE A 120 6.31 7.06 -12.56
N ILE A 121 6.76 7.15 -13.81
CA ILE A 121 7.23 6.00 -14.60
C ILE A 121 8.42 5.33 -13.91
N ARG A 122 9.40 6.11 -13.44
CA ARG A 122 10.58 5.59 -12.73
C ARG A 122 10.19 4.77 -11.52
N ARG A 123 9.28 5.29 -10.69
CA ARG A 123 8.81 4.61 -9.46
C ARG A 123 7.97 3.38 -9.77
N MET A 124 7.05 3.45 -10.72
CA MET A 124 6.21 2.31 -11.10
C MET A 124 7.03 1.19 -11.74
N LYS A 125 8.05 1.52 -12.53
CA LYS A 125 8.98 0.52 -13.09
C LYS A 125 9.74 -0.21 -11.98
N ALA A 126 10.30 0.51 -11.02
CA ALA A 126 11.01 -0.08 -9.89
C ALA A 126 10.10 -1.02 -9.07
N LEU A 127 8.85 -0.61 -8.81
CA LEU A 127 7.86 -1.46 -8.14
C LEU A 127 7.51 -2.69 -8.96
N ALA A 128 7.23 -2.55 -10.25
CA ALA A 128 6.90 -3.70 -11.11
C ALA A 128 8.04 -4.73 -11.18
N GLU A 129 9.28 -4.27 -11.35
CA GLU A 129 10.47 -5.13 -11.31
C GLU A 129 10.60 -5.85 -9.97
N HIS A 130 10.37 -5.15 -8.85
CA HIS A 130 10.36 -5.74 -7.52
C HIS A 130 9.27 -6.82 -7.37
N MET A 131 8.05 -6.55 -7.82
CA MET A 131 6.93 -7.49 -7.72
C MET A 131 7.19 -8.77 -8.53
N ILE A 132 7.75 -8.64 -9.74
CA ILE A 132 8.12 -9.78 -10.59
C ILE A 132 9.26 -10.59 -9.96
N LYS A 133 10.33 -9.91 -9.51
CA LYS A 133 11.50 -10.56 -8.90
C LYS A 133 11.14 -11.42 -7.70
N ASN A 134 10.11 -11.03 -6.94
CA ASN A 134 9.68 -11.69 -5.71
C ASN A 134 8.46 -12.63 -5.88
N ASP A 135 7.94 -12.82 -7.10
CA ASP A 135 6.77 -13.69 -7.35
C ASP A 135 5.53 -13.24 -6.57
N PHE A 136 5.23 -11.94 -6.63
CA PHE A 136 4.07 -11.31 -5.96
C PHE A 136 2.91 -10.95 -6.91
N LEU A 137 3.03 -11.26 -8.21
CA LEU A 137 2.00 -11.03 -9.24
C LEU A 137 1.33 -12.34 -9.67
#